data_AF-A0A6N7IQM4-F1
#
_entry.id   AF-A0A6N7IQM4-F1
#
_cell.length_a   1.000
_cell.length_b   1.000
_cell.length_c   1.000
_cell.angle_alpha   90.00
_cell.angle_beta   90.00
_cell.angle_gamma   90.00
#
_symmetry.space_group_name_H-M   'P 1'
#
loop_
_entity.id
_entity.type
_entity.pdbx_description
1 polymer ?
#
loop_
_entity_poly.entity_id
_entity_poly.type
_entity_poly.pdbx_seq_one_letter_code
_entity_poly.pdbx_strand_id
1 'polypeptide(L)' 'MQIEIRGVEKLSLRERQVVALKEMGYSNERVARRLGLSASTVATLFNRARNKGYQVVIVLPGDALNLFGPDDEEEQEK' A
#
# COMPACT_ATOMS: atom_id res chain seq x y z
N MET A 1 12.71 -3.37 2.69
CA MET A 1 11.24 -3.52 2.58
C MET A 1 10.73 -2.49 1.59
N GLN A 2 10.25 -2.94 0.43
CA GLN A 2 9.72 -2.08 -0.63
C GLN A 2 8.19 -2.20 -0.64
N ILE A 3 7.49 -1.08 -0.51
CA ILE A 3 6.03 -1.02 -0.57
C ILE A 3 5.63 -0.37 -1.91
N GLU A 4 4.74 -1.04 -2.63
CA GLU A 4 4.17 -0.55 -3.89
C GLU A 4 2.66 -0.39 -3.76
N ILE A 5 2.11 0.60 -4.45
CA ILE A 5 0.66 0.78 -4.60
C ILE A 5 0.33 0.49 -6.06
N ARG A 6 -0.45 -0.55 -6.33
CA ARG A 6 -0.96 -0.91 -7.67
C ARG A 6 -2.38 -0.38 -7.86
N GLY A 7 -2.79 -0.15 -9.11
CA GLY A 7 -4.12 0.42 -9.41
C GLY A 7 -4.21 1.92 -9.14
N VAL A 8 -3.07 2.61 -9.08
CA VAL A 8 -2.92 4.04 -8.78
C VAL A 8 -3.58 4.94 -9.83
N GLU A 9 -3.72 4.44 -11.06
CA GLU A 9 -4.41 5.10 -12.17
C GLU A 9 -5.90 5.29 -11.91
N LYS A 10 -6.52 4.45 -11.08
CA LYS A 10 -7.94 4.57 -10.69
C LYS A 10 -8.17 5.70 -9.67
N LEU A 11 -7.10 6.16 -9.01
CA LEU A 11 -7.16 7.16 -7.95
C LEU A 11 -7.01 8.58 -8.51
N SER A 12 -7.65 9.56 -7.89
CA SER A 12 -7.36 10.98 -8.11
C SER A 12 -6.04 11.35 -7.42
N LEU A 13 -5.45 12.49 -7.78
CA LEU A 13 -4.22 12.98 -7.15
C LEU A 13 -4.34 13.07 -5.62
N ARG A 14 -5.48 13.57 -5.11
CA ARG A 14 -5.73 13.70 -3.67
C ARG A 14 -5.87 12.34 -2.99
N GLU A 15 -6.56 11.40 -3.62
CA GLU A 15 -6.63 10.02 -3.11
C GLU A 15 -5.26 9.37 -3.06
N ARG A 16 -4.43 9.53 -4.11
CA ARG A 16 -3.05 9.01 -4.14
C ARG A 16 -2.21 9.54 -2.98
N GLN A 17 -2.27 10.85 -2.72
CA GLN A 17 -1.55 11.48 -1.62
C GLN A 17 -2.02 10.96 -0.25
N VAL A 18 -3.33 10.84 -0.07
CA VAL A 18 -3.92 10.31 1.16
C VAL A 18 -3.53 8.85 1.37
N VAL A 19 -3.71 7.99 0.36
CA VAL A 19 -3.37 6.57 0.43
C VAL A 19 -1.88 6.39 0.75
N ALA A 20 -0.98 7.03 0.01
CA ALA A 20 0.46 6.90 0.26
C ALA A 20 0.83 7.16 1.72
N LEU A 21 0.32 8.25 2.31
CA LEU A 21 0.60 8.56 3.72
C LEU A 21 -0.12 7.61 4.69
N LYS A 22 -1.37 7.21 4.39
CA LYS A 22 -2.14 6.29 5.25
C LYS A 22 -1.50 4.90 5.30
N GLU A 23 -1.07 4.37 4.17
CA GLU A 23 -0.42 3.04 4.09
C GLU A 23 0.99 3.05 4.69
N MET A 24 1.66 4.22 4.72
CA MET A 24 2.89 4.43 5.50
C MET A 24 2.64 4.57 7.02
N GLY A 25 1.40 4.40 7.51
CA GLY A 25 1.06 4.37 8.93
C GLY A 25 0.71 5.73 9.56
N TYR A 26 0.49 6.78 8.77
CA TYR A 26 0.15 8.10 9.33
C TYR A 26 -1.32 8.16 9.81
N SER A 27 -1.55 8.86 10.93
CA SER A 27 -2.91 9.12 11.45
C SER A 27 -3.66 10.11 10.55
N ASN A 28 -5.00 10.14 10.64
CA ASN A 28 -5.80 11.04 9.83
C ASN A 28 -5.48 12.51 10.10
N GLU A 29 -5.20 12.86 11.35
CA GLU A 29 -4.85 14.21 11.81
C GLU A 29 -3.50 14.64 11.23
N ARG A 30 -2.52 13.73 11.20
CA ARG A 30 -1.19 14.02 10.66
C ARG A 30 -1.23 14.21 9.15
N VAL A 31 -2.00 13.38 8.45
CA VAL A 31 -2.23 13.51 7.00
C VAL A 31 -2.99 14.81 6.69
N ALA A 32 -4.04 15.11 7.47
CA ALA A 32 -4.84 16.33 7.33
C ALA A 32 -3.98 17.59 7.44
N ARG A 33 -3.15 17.69 8.49
CA ARG A 33 -2.22 18.81 8.67
C ARG A 33 -1.23 18.94 7.53
N ARG A 34 -0.70 17.82 7.01
CA ARG A 34 0.29 17.83 5.91
C ARG A 34 -0.31 18.22 4.56
N LEU A 35 -1.58 17.87 4.31
CA LEU A 35 -2.25 18.10 3.02
C LEU A 35 -3.16 19.34 3.00
N GLY A 36 -3.31 20.03 4.14
CA GLY A 36 -4.23 21.17 4.29
C GLY A 36 -5.70 20.77 4.21
N LEU A 37 -6.05 19.61 4.78
CA LEU A 37 -7.40 19.05 4.79
C LEU A 37 -7.92 18.90 6.23
N SER A 38 -9.20 18.58 6.39
CA SER A 38 -9.73 18.08 7.67
C SER A 38 -9.50 16.57 7.81
N ALA A 39 -9.46 16.07 9.05
CA ALA A 39 -9.36 14.63 9.32
C ALA A 39 -10.54 13.83 8.74
N SER A 40 -11.74 14.42 8.71
CA SER A 40 -12.93 13.80 8.09
C SER A 40 -12.78 13.68 6.57
N THR A 41 -12.29 14.72 5.89
CA THR A 41 -12.01 14.66 4.45
C THR A 41 -10.96 13.60 4.12
N VAL A 42 -9.92 13.47 4.95
CA VAL A 42 -8.93 12.38 4.80
C VAL A 42 -9.60 11.01 4.90
N ALA A 43 -10.44 10.79 5.92
CA ALA A 43 -11.16 9.53 6.09
C ALA A 43 -12.07 9.22 4.88
N THR A 44 -12.81 10.21 4.38
CA THR A 44 -13.66 10.07 3.19
C THR A 44 -12.86 9.73 1.94
N LEU A 45 -11.76 10.44 1.67
CA LEU A 45 -10.90 10.18 0.51
C LEU A 45 -10.26 8.79 0.61
N PHE A 46 -9.82 8.40 1.79
CA PHE A 46 -9.22 7.08 2.02
C PHE A 46 -10.22 5.94 1.80
N ASN A 47 -11.45 6.05 2.33
CA ASN A 47 -12.51 5.08 2.08
C ASN A 47 -12.89 5.00 0.59
N ARG A 48 -13.02 6.16 -0.07
CA ARG A 48 -13.31 6.22 -1.51
C ARG A 48 -12.22 5.54 -2.33
N ALA A 49 -10.95 5.80 -2.00
CA ALA A 49 -9.82 5.16 -2.66
C ALA A 49 -9.88 3.64 -2.50
N ARG A 50 -10.13 3.12 -1.29
CA ARG A 50 -10.22 1.67 -1.04
C ARG A 50 -11.31 1.00 -1.88
N ASN A 51 -12.44 1.66 -2.04
CA ASN A 51 -13.54 1.16 -2.87
C ASN A 51 -13.21 1.10 -4.37
N LYS A 52 -12.17 1.79 -4.83
CA LYS A 52 -11.70 1.71 -6.24
C LYS A 52 -10.80 0.50 -6.50
N GLY A 53 -10.41 -0.24 -5.46
CA GLY A 53 -9.65 -1.48 -5.58
C GLY A 53 -8.18 -1.28 -5.96
N TYR A 54 -7.51 -0.29 -5.36
CA TYR A 54 -6.04 -0.27 -5.36
C TYR A 54 -5.50 -1.39 -4.45
N GLN A 55 -4.26 -1.81 -4.66
CA GLN A 55 -3.61 -2.83 -3.86
C GLN A 55 -2.33 -2.29 -3.24
N VAL A 56 -2.05 -2.66 -1.99
CA VAL A 56 -0.76 -2.43 -1.34
C VAL A 56 0.01 -3.72 -1.38
N VAL A 57 1.19 -3.71 -1.99
CA VAL A 57 2.03 -4.88 -2.16
C VAL A 57 3.35 -4.63 -1.46
N ILE A 58 3.85 -5.63 -0.73
CA ILE A 58 5.21 -5.63 -0.22
C ILE A 58 6.04 -6.51 -1.14
N VAL A 59 7.09 -5.94 -1.73
CA VAL A 59 8.05 -6.70 -2.54
C VAL A 59 9.18 -7.14 -1.61
N LEU A 60 9.38 -8.45 -1.56
CA LEU A 60 10.39 -9.11 -0.75
C LEU A 60 11.35 -9.87 -1.66
N PRO A 61 12.67 -9.79 -1.44
CA PRO A 61 13.62 -10.73 -2.05
C PRO A 61 13.23 -12.17 -1.67
N GLY A 62 13.48 -13.15 -2.55
CA GLY A 62 13.07 -14.54 -2.38
C GLY A 62 13.44 -15.16 -1.02
N ASP A 63 14.61 -14.78 -0.50
CA ASP A 63 15.15 -15.33 0.75
C ASP A 63 14.71 -14.55 2.01
N ALA A 64 14.04 -13.40 1.85
CA ALA A 64 13.85 -12.44 2.93
C ALA A 64 12.88 -12.89 4.04
N LEU A 65 12.06 -13.89 3.78
CA LEU A 65 11.19 -14.50 4.79
C LEU A 65 11.66 -15.88 5.26
N ASN A 66 12.76 -16.41 4.70
CA ASN A 66 13.28 -17.76 4.99
C ASN A 66 12.18 -18.83 4.98
N LEU A 67 11.20 -18.69 4.07
CA LEU A 67 10.02 -19.55 3.98
C LEU A 67 10.26 -20.80 3.14
N PHE A 68 11.31 -20.80 2.32
CA PHE A 68 11.67 -21.89 1.43
C PHE A 68 12.96 -22.51 1.97
N GLY A 69 12.91 -23.82 2.25
CA GLY A 69 14.06 -24.60 2.72
C GLY A 69 14.85 -25.19 1.56
N PRO A 70 16.04 -25.78 1.82
CA PRO A 70 16.82 -26.47 0.79
C PRO A 70 16.08 -27.66 0.14
N ASP A 71 14.99 -28.14 0.75
CA ASP A 71 14.18 -29.24 0.25
C ASP A 71 13.08 -28.81 -0.76
N ASP A 72 12.87 -27.50 -0.97
CA ASP A 72 11.83 -26.97 -1.88
C ASP A 72 12.33 -26.78 -3.33
N GLU A 73 13.61 -27.07 -3.62
CA GLU A 73 14.21 -26.94 -4.96
C GLU A 73 13.94 -28.16 -5.89
N GLU A 74 13.31 -29.24 -5.41
CA GLU A 74 13.14 -30.49 -6.18
C GLU A 74 11.98 -30.49 -7.21
N GLU A 75 11.18 -29.43 -7.33
CA GLU A 75 10.03 -29.41 -8.29
C GLU A 75 10.29 -28.70 -9.63
N GLN A 76 11.54 -28.37 -9.97
CA GLN A 76 11.90 -27.90 -11.32
C GLN A 76 12.68 -28.94 -12.12
N GLU A 77 12.03 -30.04 -12.49
CA GLU A 77 12.31 -30.76 -13.74
C GLU A 77 11.22 -31.82 -14.02
N LYS A 78 10.29 -31.49 -14.93
CA LYS A 78 9.60 -32.47 -15.78
C LYS A 78 9.00 -31.83 -17.02
#